data_AF-A0A959F896-F1
#
_entry.id   AF-A0A959F896-F1
#
_cell.length_a   1.000
_cell.length_b   1.000
_cell.length_c   1.000
_cell.angle_alpha   90.00
_cell.angle_beta   90.00
_cell.angle_gamma   90.00
#
_symmetry.space_group_name_H-M   'P 1'
#
loop_
_entity.id
_entity.type
_entity.pdbx_description
1 polymer ?
#
loop_
_entity_poly.entity_id
_entity_poly.type
_entity_poly.pdbx_seq_one_letter_code
_entity_poly.pdbx_strand_id
1 'polypeptide(L)' 'MRVKRNFEWGKGKYYFTIKSFPTNITIYRKTKEAAQLAFMRYQQVGKDVEWHGKWNGKEFTETSLAEFSLTA' A
#
# COMPACT_ATOMS: atom_id res chain seq x y z
N MET A 1 0.00 25.61 17.78
CA MET A 1 1.08 24.65 17.44
C MET A 1 0.48 23.54 16.59
N ARG A 2 0.75 23.49 15.27
CA ARG A 2 0.32 22.36 14.44
C ARG A 2 1.08 21.13 14.93
N VAL A 3 0.41 20.21 15.60
CA VAL A 3 0.98 18.91 15.98
C VAL A 3 1.35 18.21 14.67
N LYS A 4 2.63 18.25 14.31
CA LYS A 4 3.15 17.40 13.24
C LYS A 4 2.95 15.98 13.73
N ARG A 5 1.90 15.32 13.23
CA ARG A 5 1.75 13.88 13.38
C ARG A 5 2.92 13.29 12.60
N ASN A 6 3.96 12.88 13.32
CA ASN A 6 5.04 12.08 12.76
C ASN A 6 4.35 10.84 12.19
N PHE A 7 4.22 10.79 10.87
CA PHE A 7 3.57 9.68 10.19
C PHE A 7 4.58 8.53 10.19
N GLU A 8 4.66 7.85 11.31
CA GLU A 8 5.49 6.67 11.46
C GLU A 8 4.76 5.51 10.79
N TRP A 9 5.37 5.03 9.70
CA TRP A 9 4.93 3.83 9.01
C TRP A 9 5.05 2.67 9.99
N GLY A 10 3.91 2.09 10.37
CA GLY A 10 3.87 0.89 11.22
C GLY A 10 4.53 -0.28 10.51
N LYS A 11 5.50 -0.90 11.18
CA LYS A 11 6.20 -2.11 10.71
C LYS A 11 5.22 -3.26 10.48
N GLY A 12 5.47 -4.04 9.44
CA GLY A 12 4.69 -5.23 9.10
C GLY A 12 3.36 -4.94 8.39
N LYS A 13 3.08 -3.69 8.03
CA LYS A 13 1.87 -3.29 7.31
C LYS A 13 2.16 -3.12 5.82
N TYR A 14 1.19 -3.42 4.99
CA TYR A 14 1.23 -3.22 3.55
C TYR A 14 0.66 -1.86 3.19
N TYR A 15 1.35 -1.13 2.33
CA TYR A 15 0.98 0.21 1.92
C TYR A 15 0.81 0.30 0.41
N PHE A 16 -0.17 1.08 0.01
CA PHE A 16 -0.40 1.45 -1.37
C PHE A 16 -0.99 2.86 -1.41
N THR A 17 -0.67 3.61 -2.44
CA THR A 17 -1.14 4.98 -2.62
C THR A 17 -2.11 5.03 -3.78
N ILE A 18 -3.25 5.67 -3.56
CA ILE A 18 -4.23 5.94 -4.59
C ILE A 18 -4.01 7.38 -5.02
N LYS A 19 -3.61 7.58 -6.28
CA LYS A 19 -3.56 8.90 -6.90
C LYS A 19 -4.99 9.30 -7.25
N SER A 20 -5.64 9.98 -6.32
CA SER A 20 -6.96 10.57 -6.52
C SER A 20 -6.79 12.08 -6.65
N PHE A 21 -7.26 12.69 -7.74
CA PHE A 21 -7.29 14.15 -7.82
C PHE A 21 -8.30 14.70 -6.79
N PRO A 22 -7.98 15.74 -5.99
CA PRO A 22 -6.77 16.58 -5.95
C PRO A 22 -5.67 16.15 -4.93
N THR A 23 -5.82 15.03 -4.22
CA THR A 23 -4.89 14.58 -3.16
C THR A 23 -4.65 13.08 -3.16
N ASN A 24 -3.39 12.69 -3.12
CA ASN A 24 -2.98 11.28 -3.01
C ASN A 24 -3.39 10.70 -1.65
N ILE A 25 -3.98 9.51 -1.66
CA ILE A 25 -4.44 8.81 -0.45
C ILE A 25 -3.56 7.59 -0.24
N THR A 26 -2.69 7.62 0.76
CA THR A 26 -1.94 6.44 1.19
C THR A 26 -2.78 5.60 2.13
N ILE A 27 -3.04 4.36 1.74
CA ILE A 27 -3.77 3.38 2.54
C ILE A 27 -2.82 2.31 3.02
N TYR A 28 -3.04 1.85 4.24
CA TYR A 28 -2.34 0.70 4.79
C TYR A 28 -3.27 -0.39 5.28
N ARG A 29 -2.82 -1.63 5.19
CA ARG A 29 -3.52 -2.81 5.72
C ARG A 29 -2.55 -3.69 6.51
N LYS A 30 -3.10 -4.40 7.51
CA LYS A 30 -2.33 -5.32 8.35
C LYS A 30 -1.97 -6.60 7.61
N THR A 31 -2.90 -7.10 6.78
CA THR A 31 -2.74 -8.36 6.04
C THR A 31 -2.51 -8.09 4.56
N LYS A 32 -1.72 -8.96 3.94
CA LYS A 32 -1.35 -8.91 2.51
C LYS A 32 -2.57 -9.06 1.62
N GLU A 33 -3.39 -10.05 1.90
CA GLU A 33 -4.61 -10.35 1.15
C GLU A 33 -5.59 -9.18 1.15
N ALA A 34 -5.81 -8.54 2.31
CA ALA A 34 -6.70 -7.39 2.40
C ALA A 34 -6.14 -6.16 1.65
N ALA A 35 -4.83 -6.02 1.61
CA ALA A 35 -4.16 -4.96 0.85
C ALA A 35 -4.31 -5.18 -0.66
N GLN A 36 -4.08 -6.41 -1.12
CA GLN A 36 -4.24 -6.81 -2.53
C GLN A 36 -5.70 -6.67 -2.98
N LEU A 37 -6.65 -7.20 -2.20
CA LEU A 37 -8.08 -7.07 -2.49
C LEU A 37 -8.50 -5.60 -2.60
N ALA A 38 -8.02 -4.73 -1.71
CA ALA A 38 -8.29 -3.31 -1.80
C ALA A 38 -7.67 -2.69 -3.05
N PHE A 39 -6.39 -2.98 -3.32
CA PHE A 39 -5.69 -2.51 -4.52
C PHE A 39 -6.43 -2.91 -5.80
N MET A 40 -6.81 -4.18 -5.94
CA MET A 40 -7.56 -4.71 -7.09
C MET A 40 -8.92 -4.02 -7.22
N ARG A 41 -9.65 -3.80 -6.13
CA ARG A 41 -10.93 -3.08 -6.17
C ARG A 41 -10.76 -1.66 -6.68
N TYR A 42 -9.75 -0.93 -6.19
CA TYR A 42 -9.50 0.43 -6.66
C TYR A 42 -9.03 0.47 -8.12
N GLN A 43 -8.22 -0.51 -8.53
CA GLN A 43 -7.82 -0.68 -9.92
C GLN A 43 -9.02 -0.97 -10.83
N GLN A 44 -9.94 -1.85 -10.40
CA GLN A 44 -11.19 -2.16 -11.11
C GLN A 44 -12.13 -0.96 -11.23
N VAL A 45 -12.13 -0.08 -10.22
CA VAL A 45 -12.89 1.18 -10.24
C VAL A 45 -12.26 2.20 -11.22
N GLY A 46 -11.09 1.90 -11.81
CA GLY A 46 -10.39 2.79 -12.73
C GLY A 46 -9.65 3.92 -12.01
N LYS A 47 -9.37 3.77 -10.71
CA LYS A 47 -8.51 4.70 -9.98
C LYS A 47 -7.04 4.33 -10.21
N ASP A 48 -6.23 5.37 -10.30
CA ASP A 48 -4.79 5.24 -10.44
C ASP A 48 -4.20 4.85 -9.08
N VAL A 49 -3.71 3.61 -8.97
CA VAL A 49 -3.22 3.01 -7.73
C VAL A 49 -1.79 2.55 -7.88
N GLU A 50 -0.97 2.90 -6.89
CA GLU A 50 0.46 2.62 -6.85
C GLU A 50 0.75 1.75 -5.62
N TRP A 51 1.26 0.54 -5.86
CA TRP A 51 1.59 -0.39 -4.80
C TRP A 51 3.01 -0.12 -4.27
N HIS A 52 3.16 0.08 -2.97
CA HIS A 52 4.48 0.28 -2.34
C HIS A 52 5.01 -1.01 -1.67
N GLY A 53 4.15 -1.90 -1.19
CA GLY A 53 4.56 -3.13 -0.50
C GLY A 53 4.53 -3.04 1.02
N LYS A 54 5.19 -3.98 1.70
CA LYS A 54 5.25 -4.09 3.15
C LYS A 54 6.32 -3.19 3.73
N TRP A 55 5.96 -2.36 4.69
CA TRP A 55 6.95 -1.58 5.42
C TRP A 55 7.64 -2.44 6.48
N ASN A 56 8.95 -2.62 6.37
CA ASN A 56 9.73 -3.36 7.38
C ASN A 56 10.28 -2.46 8.50
N GLY A 57 9.99 -1.15 8.47
CA GLY A 57 10.53 -0.19 9.45
C GLY A 57 11.68 0.66 8.94
N LYS A 58 12.24 0.31 7.79
CA LYS A 58 13.39 0.99 7.18
C LYS A 58 13.20 1.18 5.68
N GLU A 59 12.64 0.15 5.03
CA GLU A 59 12.36 0.12 3.61
C GLU A 59 11.08 -0.68 3.33
N PHE A 60 10.56 -0.54 2.11
CA PHE A 60 9.46 -1.36 1.62
C PHE A 60 10.02 -2.67 1.07
N THR A 61 9.69 -3.78 1.73
CA THR A 61 9.90 -5.14 1.24
C THR A 61 8.61 -5.65 0.61
N GLU A 62 8.66 -6.56 -0.37
CA GLU A 62 7.45 -7.04 -1.10
C GLU A 62 6.76 -5.99 -2.00
N THR A 63 7.55 -5.17 -2.69
CA THR A 63 7.08 -4.21 -3.71
C THR A 63 6.52 -4.89 -4.96
N SER A 64 6.87 -6.15 -5.19
CA SER A 64 6.46 -6.88 -6.38
C SER A 64 5.22 -7.73 -6.12
N LEU A 65 4.11 -7.37 -6.75
CA LEU A 65 2.92 -8.23 -6.88
C LEU A 65 3.22 -9.53 -7.65
N ALA A 66 4.34 -9.60 -8.38
CA ALA A 66 4.69 -10.68 -9.30
C ALA A 66 5.36 -11.91 -8.66
N GLU A 67 5.81 -11.83 -7.40
CA GLU A 67 6.45 -12.96 -6.69
C GLU A 67 5.47 -14.07 -6.25
N PHE A 68 4.27 -14.10 -6.82
CA PHE A 68 3.22 -15.06 -6.48
C PHE A 68 2.92 -16.10 -7.57
N SER A 69 3.60 -16.05 -8.72
CA SER A 69 3.27 -16.92 -9.85
C SER A 69 4.25 -18.08 -10.09
N LEU A 70 5.19 -18.37 -9.18
CA LEU A 70 6.19 -19.44 -9.37
C LEU A 70 6.20 -20.50 -8.27
N THR A 71 5.02 -20.94 -7.84
CA THR A 71 4.91 -22.22 -7.12
C THR A 71 3.63 -22.92 -7.56
N ALA A 72 3.70 -23.53 -8.73
CA ALA A 72 2.79 -24.59 -9.17
C ALA A 72 3.65 -25.73 -9.70
#